data_AF-A0A2M7IK42-F1
#
_entry.id   AF-A0A2M7IK42-F1
#
_cell.length_a   1.000
_cell.length_b   1.000
_cell.length_c   1.000
_cell.angle_alpha   90.00
_cell.angle_beta   90.00
_cell.angle_gamma   90.00
#
_symmetry.space_group_name_H-M   'P 1'
#
loop_
_entity.id
_entity.type
_entity.pdbx_description
1 polymer ?
#
loop_
_entity_poly.entity_id
_entity_poly.type
_entity_poly.pdbx_seq_one_letter_code
_entity_poly.pdbx_strand_id
1 'polypeptide(L)'
;MEKEELWQAVLAQIQLSASPANFATWFKGTDIAFQKEGRIIIATPNSFAKEWLENKYGKAIFKVLHSLDEEIKEVKYEVKRSGLKVTKRAPLTFSEPGQLEFQEFEVDKETNLNPRYSFENFIVGPFNELAQAASWAAAKNPGQVYNPLFVYGGVGLGKTHLLQAVGNEIAKSFTQK
;
A
#
# COMPACT_ATOMS: atom_id res chain seq x y z
N MET A 1 6.02 -6.53 33.75
CA MET A 1 5.61 -5.26 33.14
C MET A 1 4.54 -5.60 32.13
N GLU A 2 3.40 -4.91 32.13
CA GLU A 2 2.35 -5.19 31.15
C GLU A 2 2.82 -4.78 29.75
N LYS A 3 2.35 -5.47 28.70
CA LYS A 3 2.79 -5.25 27.30
C LYS A 3 2.64 -3.79 26.86
N GLU A 4 1.57 -3.15 27.32
CA GLU A 4 1.26 -1.75 27.02
C GLU A 4 2.27 -0.81 27.68
N GLU A 5 2.62 -1.02 28.95
CA GLU A 5 3.60 -0.22 29.67
C GLU A 5 4.99 -0.34 29.05
N LEU A 6 5.40 -1.56 28.68
CA LEU A 6 6.67 -1.82 28.02
C LEU A 6 6.77 -1.07 26.69
N TRP A 7 5.71 -1.11 25.87
CA TRP A 7 5.70 -0.41 24.60
C TRP A 7 5.71 1.12 24.76
N GLN A 8 5.00 1.65 25.76
CA GLN A 8 5.03 3.09 26.06
C GLN A 8 6.44 3.55 26.46
N ALA A 9 7.16 2.76 27.26
CA ALA A 9 8.55 3.08 27.61
C ALA A 9 9.47 3.12 26.37
N VAL A 10 9.30 2.16 25.45
CA VAL A 10 10.03 2.12 24.17
C VAL A 10 9.71 3.36 23.32
N LEU A 11 8.42 3.69 23.18
CA LEU A 11 7.98 4.87 22.42
C LEU A 11 8.55 6.17 22.99
N ALA A 12 8.54 6.34 24.31
CA ALA A 12 9.10 7.51 24.98
C ALA A 12 10.61 7.66 24.70
N GLN A 13 11.36 6.56 24.75
CA GLN A 13 12.80 6.59 24.50
C GLN A 13 13.13 6.85 23.02
N ILE A 14 12.34 6.30 22.10
CA ILE A 14 12.50 6.56 20.66
C ILE A 14 12.13 7.99 20.30
N GLN A 15 11.11 8.58 20.94
CA GLN A 15 10.69 9.96 20.72
C GLN A 15 11.82 10.97 20.99
N LEU A 16 12.76 10.65 21.90
CA LEU A 16 13.93 11.49 22.16
C LEU A 16 14.96 11.49 21.01
N SER A 17 14.96 10.46 20.16
CA SER A 17 15.92 10.28 19.08
C SER A 17 15.33 10.48 17.67
N ALA A 18 14.00 10.42 17.54
CA ALA A 18 13.28 10.61 16.28
C ALA A 18 12.71 12.02 16.17
N SER A 19 12.69 12.58 14.96
CA SER A 19 11.99 13.85 14.72
C SER A 19 10.47 13.69 14.93
N PRO A 20 9.75 14.74 15.37
CA PRO A 20 8.31 14.67 15.62
C PRO A 20 7.50 14.16 14.41
N ALA A 21 7.88 14.58 13.20
CA ALA A 21 7.22 14.14 11.96
C ALA A 21 7.40 12.64 11.68
N ASN A 22 8.62 12.11 11.90
CA ASN A 22 8.89 10.68 11.73
C ASN A 22 8.17 9.86 12.80
N PHE A 23 8.16 10.34 14.04
CA PHE A 23 7.46 9.68 15.13
C PHE A 23 5.96 9.57 14.84
N ALA A 24 5.32 10.68 14.49
CA ALA A 24 3.89 10.73 14.18
C ALA A 24 3.50 9.86 12.97
N THR A 25 4.39 9.71 11.98
CA THR A 25 4.11 8.95 10.75
C THR A 25 4.27 7.45 10.96
N TRP A 26 5.35 7.03 11.62
CA TRP A 26 5.76 5.62 11.64
C TRP A 26 5.40 4.88 12.92
N PHE A 27 5.29 5.58 14.05
CA PHE A 27 5.06 4.95 15.36
C PHE A 27 3.61 5.07 15.82
N LYS A 28 2.82 5.97 15.23
CA LYS A 28 1.42 6.15 15.60
C LYS A 28 0.60 4.91 15.26
N GLY A 29 -0.11 4.36 16.25
CA GLY A 29 -0.96 3.17 16.08
C GLY A 29 -0.22 1.83 16.12
N THR A 30 1.05 1.84 16.55
CA THR A 30 1.84 0.64 16.83
C THR A 30 1.73 0.22 18.30
N ASP A 31 1.88 -1.07 18.55
CA ASP A 31 1.66 -1.74 19.84
C ASP A 31 2.27 -3.14 19.81
N ILE A 32 2.50 -3.72 21.00
CA ILE A 32 2.95 -5.10 21.13
C ILE A 32 1.74 -6.02 21.02
N ALA A 33 1.63 -6.74 19.91
CA ALA A 33 0.55 -7.71 19.70
C ALA A 33 0.78 -9.01 20.48
N PHE A 34 2.04 -9.45 20.58
CA PHE A 34 2.39 -10.71 21.21
C PHE A 34 3.77 -10.64 21.86
N GLN A 35 3.88 -11.23 23.06
CA GLN A 35 5.12 -11.40 23.80
C GLN A 35 5.08 -12.81 24.40
N LYS A 36 6.01 -13.69 23.99
CA LYS A 36 6.17 -15.03 24.57
C LYS A 36 7.56 -15.56 24.26
N GLU A 37 8.17 -16.28 25.21
CA GLU A 37 9.43 -17.03 25.02
C GLU A 37 10.56 -16.19 24.40
N GLY A 38 10.71 -14.94 24.83
CA GLY A 38 11.73 -14.02 24.31
C GLY A 38 11.50 -13.50 22.90
N ARG A 39 10.31 -13.70 22.33
CA ARG A 39 9.90 -13.13 21.05
C ARG A 39 8.81 -12.09 21.22
N ILE A 40 9.01 -10.93 20.59
CA ILE A 40 8.02 -9.85 20.54
C ILE A 40 7.56 -9.64 19.11
N ILE A 41 6.25 -9.49 18.94
CA ILE A 41 5.62 -9.08 17.67
C ILE A 41 5.03 -7.69 17.85
N ILE A 42 5.56 -6.73 17.10
CA ILE A 42 5.05 -5.36 17.03
C ILE A 42 4.03 -5.29 15.91
N ALA A 43 2.82 -4.89 16.25
CA ALA A 43 1.76 -4.62 15.32
C ALA A 43 1.93 -3.23 14.69
N THR A 44 1.75 -3.17 13.38
CA THR A 44 1.91 -1.95 12.57
C THR A 44 0.64 -1.68 11.78
N PRO A 45 0.31 -0.41 11.45
CA PRO A 45 -0.95 -0.08 10.79
C PRO A 45 -1.01 -0.52 9.31
N ASN A 46 0.13 -0.64 8.63
CA ASN A 46 0.20 -1.04 7.22
C ASN A 46 1.59 -1.62 6.88
N SER A 47 1.73 -2.19 5.68
CA SER A 47 2.96 -2.82 5.20
C SER A 47 4.14 -1.86 5.06
N PHE A 48 3.89 -0.60 4.68
CA PHE A 48 4.95 0.41 4.57
C PHE A 48 5.53 0.74 5.95
N ALA A 49 4.69 0.88 6.97
CA ALA A 49 5.13 1.11 8.34
C ALA A 49 5.93 -0.08 8.88
N LYS A 50 5.50 -1.32 8.57
CA LYS A 50 6.27 -2.52 8.86
C LYS A 50 7.67 -2.44 8.27
N GLU A 51 7.78 -2.29 6.95
CA GLU A 51 9.05 -2.31 6.24
C GLU A 51 9.98 -1.18 6.70
N TRP A 52 9.42 0.02 6.90
CA TRP A 52 10.19 1.16 7.35
C TRP A 52 10.71 1.01 8.79
N LEU A 53 9.87 0.54 9.71
CA LEU A 53 10.28 0.29 11.11
C LEU A 53 11.35 -0.80 11.17
N GLU A 54 11.15 -1.89 10.44
CA GLU A 54 12.10 -3.02 10.38
C GLU A 54 13.48 -2.57 9.86
N ASN A 55 13.51 -1.82 8.76
CA ASN A 55 14.76 -1.39 8.14
C ASN A 55 15.46 -0.25 8.88
N LYS A 56 14.72 0.79 9.30
CA LYS A 56 15.32 2.02 9.84
C LYS A 56 15.44 1.99 11.36
N TYR A 57 14.43 1.49 12.05
CA TYR A 57 14.32 1.57 13.52
C TYR A 57 14.48 0.21 14.22
N GLY A 58 14.58 -0.89 13.49
CA GLY A 58 14.61 -2.24 14.05
C GLY A 58 15.72 -2.44 15.07
N LYS A 59 16.93 -1.96 14.78
CA LYS A 59 18.08 -2.01 15.71
C LYS A 59 17.87 -1.16 16.96
N ALA A 60 17.29 0.02 16.82
CA ALA A 60 17.03 0.92 17.94
C ALA A 60 15.94 0.35 18.86
N ILE A 61 14.84 -0.13 18.27
CA ILE A 61 13.73 -0.77 18.98
C ILE A 61 14.24 -2.02 19.72
N PHE A 62 15.01 -2.88 19.04
CA PHE A 62 15.60 -4.08 19.67
C PHE A 62 16.51 -3.73 20.85
N LYS A 63 17.39 -2.73 20.69
CA LYS A 63 18.30 -2.30 21.76
C LYS A 63 17.56 -1.79 22.98
N VAL A 64 16.51 -0.99 22.78
CA VAL A 64 15.68 -0.47 23.87
C VAL A 64 14.92 -1.59 24.55
N LEU A 65 14.27 -2.47 23.78
CA LEU A 65 13.54 -3.62 24.32
C LEU A 65 14.46 -4.53 25.14
N HIS A 66 15.61 -4.91 24.60
CA HIS A 66 16.58 -5.76 25.30
C HIS A 66 17.16 -5.08 26.56
N SER A 67 17.24 -3.74 26.59
CA SER A 67 17.69 -3.02 27.79
C SER A 67 16.64 -2.98 28.91
N LEU A 68 15.36 -3.10 28.56
CA LEU A 68 14.25 -3.12 29.50
C LEU A 68 13.93 -4.55 29.96
N ASP A 69 14.14 -5.54 29.09
CA ASP A 69 13.89 -6.95 29.34
C ASP A 69 14.91 -7.80 28.56
N GLU A 70 15.89 -8.35 29.30
CA GLU A 70 17.00 -9.15 28.77
C GLU A 70 16.55 -10.52 28.23
N GLU A 71 15.30 -10.94 28.48
CA GLU A 71 14.78 -12.19 27.92
C GLU A 71 14.42 -12.07 26.42
N ILE A 72 14.35 -10.85 25.89
CA ILE A 72 13.95 -10.58 24.51
C ILE A 72 15.12 -10.86 23.55
N LYS A 73 14.96 -11.93 22.76
CA LYS A 73 15.95 -12.39 21.77
C LYS A 73 15.59 -12.01 20.34
N GLU A 74 14.32 -11.78 20.05
CA GLU A 74 13.84 -11.54 18.69
C GLU A 74 12.66 -10.57 18.65
N VAL A 75 12.68 -9.64 17.70
CA VAL A 75 11.61 -8.67 17.45
C VAL A 75 11.16 -8.81 16.01
N LYS A 76 9.86 -9.10 15.81
CA LYS A 76 9.21 -9.19 14.49
C LYS A 76 8.13 -8.14 14.36
N TYR A 77 7.79 -7.85 13.11
CA TYR A 77 6.76 -6.87 12.76
C TYR A 77 5.64 -7.53 11.95
N GLU A 78 4.41 -7.28 12.35
CA GLU A 78 3.21 -7.75 11.65
C GLU A 78 2.26 -6.58 11.39
N VAL A 79 1.53 -6.62 10.28
CA VAL A 79 0.48 -5.64 10.00
C VAL A 79 -0.75 -6.04 10.79
N LYS A 80 -1.36 -5.11 11.53
CA LYS A 80 -2.66 -5.32 12.17
C LYS A 80 -3.63 -5.81 11.10
N ARG A 81 -3.95 -7.10 11.16
CA ARG A 81 -5.12 -7.63 10.48
C ARG A 81 -6.31 -7.10 11.27
N SER A 82 -6.73 -5.87 10.95
CA SER A 82 -8.06 -5.42 11.29
C SER A 82 -8.98 -6.51 10.78
N GLY A 83 -9.65 -7.19 11.70
CA GLY A 83 -10.66 -8.16 11.36
C GLY A 83 -11.77 -7.43 10.63
N LEU A 84 -11.60 -7.22 9.32
CA LEU A 84 -12.72 -7.28 8.41
C LEU A 84 -13.29 -8.66 8.68
N LYS A 85 -14.34 -8.71 9.52
CA LYS A 85 -15.25 -9.83 9.54
C LYS A 85 -15.70 -9.95 8.09
N VAL A 86 -15.01 -10.79 7.32
CA VAL A 86 -15.56 -11.36 6.10
C VAL A 86 -16.72 -12.18 6.62
N THR A 87 -17.87 -11.52 6.77
CA THR A 87 -19.13 -12.22 6.89
C THR A 87 -19.14 -13.06 5.63
N LYS A 88 -19.02 -14.39 5.77
CA LYS A 88 -19.33 -15.30 4.68
C LYS A 88 -20.76 -14.96 4.29
N ARG A 89 -20.94 -14.05 3.33
CA ARG A 89 -22.23 -13.82 2.71
C ARG A 89 -22.55 -15.14 2.05
N ALA A 90 -23.59 -15.81 2.52
CA ALA A 90 -24.26 -16.82 1.72
C ALA A 90 -24.52 -16.19 0.34
N PRO A 91 -24.39 -16.96 -0.76
CA PRO A 91 -24.67 -16.42 -2.08
C PRO A 91 -26.15 -16.02 -2.10
N LEU A 92 -26.40 -14.72 -2.02
CA LEU A 92 -27.72 -14.14 -2.26
C LEU A 92 -27.85 -14.06 -3.77
N THR A 93 -28.50 -15.07 -4.35
CA THR A 93 -29.05 -14.97 -5.70
C THR A 93 -30.18 -13.95 -5.69
N PHE A 94 -29.82 -12.68 -5.86
CA PHE A 94 -30.74 -11.65 -6.32
C PHE A 94 -30.62 -11.57 -7.84
N SER A 95 -31.46 -12.31 -8.53
CA SER A 95 -31.81 -12.02 -9.91
C SER A 95 -33.01 -11.06 -9.89
N GLU A 96 -32.75 -9.76 -9.76
CA GLU A 96 -33.73 -8.73 -10.12
C GLU A 96 -33.36 -8.14 -11.49
N PRO A 97 -34.29 -8.08 -12.46
CA PRO A 97 -34.03 -7.46 -13.74
C PRO A 97 -34.01 -5.94 -13.58
N GLY A 98 -32.82 -5.34 -13.65
CA GLY A 98 -32.66 -3.88 -13.68
C GLY A 98 -31.70 -3.29 -12.66
N GLN A 99 -31.06 -4.10 -11.81
CA GLN A 99 -29.93 -3.61 -11.02
C GLN A 99 -28.76 -3.40 -11.98
N LEU A 100 -28.29 -2.15 -12.13
CA LEU A 100 -27.00 -1.87 -12.76
C LEU A 100 -25.97 -2.72 -12.02
N GLU A 101 -25.55 -3.82 -12.64
CA GLU A 101 -24.43 -4.60 -12.16
C GLU A 101 -23.27 -3.61 -12.02
N PHE A 102 -22.89 -3.33 -10.77
CA PHE A 102 -21.51 -2.93 -10.53
C PHE A 102 -20.71 -4.16 -10.94
N GLN A 103 -20.39 -4.25 -12.24
CA GLN A 103 -19.41 -5.20 -12.76
C GLN A 103 -18.21 -5.04 -11.85
N GLU A 104 -18.04 -5.99 -10.94
CA GLU A 104 -16.82 -6.16 -10.17
C GLU A 104 -15.71 -6.05 -11.19
N PHE A 105 -14.75 -5.15 -10.93
CA PHE A 105 -13.67 -4.80 -11.84
C PHE A 105 -13.17 -6.07 -12.53
N GLU A 106 -13.54 -6.26 -13.80
CA GLU A 106 -13.09 -7.42 -14.58
C GLU A 106 -11.61 -7.18 -14.82
N VAL A 107 -10.76 -7.64 -13.90
CA VAL A 107 -9.32 -7.54 -14.05
C VAL A 107 -8.90 -8.68 -14.98
N ASP A 108 -8.14 -8.32 -16.01
CA ASP A 108 -7.54 -9.31 -16.90
C ASP A 108 -6.62 -10.23 -16.09
N LYS A 109 -6.85 -11.55 -16.17
CA LYS A 109 -6.18 -12.53 -15.31
C LYS A 109 -4.69 -12.71 -15.65
N GLU A 110 -4.28 -12.39 -16.88
CA GLU A 110 -2.90 -12.57 -17.33
C GLU A 110 -2.05 -11.35 -16.99
N THR A 111 -2.59 -10.16 -17.22
CA THR A 111 -1.87 -8.89 -17.05
C THR A 111 -2.15 -8.20 -15.71
N ASN A 112 -3.20 -8.62 -15.01
CA ASN A 112 -3.72 -7.99 -13.79
C ASN A 112 -4.08 -6.49 -13.98
N LEU A 113 -4.41 -6.10 -15.23
CA LEU A 113 -4.85 -4.75 -15.60
C LEU A 113 -6.37 -4.68 -15.68
N ASN A 114 -6.92 -3.50 -15.40
CA ASN A 114 -8.35 -3.24 -15.59
C ASN A 114 -8.61 -2.79 -17.04
N PRO A 115 -9.37 -3.53 -17.87
CA PRO A 115 -9.69 -3.21 -19.26
C PRO A 115 -10.42 -1.88 -19.43
N ARG A 116 -11.16 -1.43 -18.41
CA ARG A 116 -11.89 -0.15 -18.46
C ARG A 116 -10.95 1.04 -18.39
N TYR A 117 -9.77 0.89 -17.80
CA TYR A 117 -8.76 1.94 -17.74
C TYR A 117 -7.93 1.97 -19.02
N SER A 118 -8.57 2.39 -20.10
CA SER A 118 -7.96 2.56 -21.41
C SER A 118 -7.92 4.03 -21.81
N PHE A 119 -7.10 4.38 -22.81
CA PHE A 119 -7.04 5.77 -23.29
C PHE A 119 -8.36 6.21 -23.92
N GLU A 120 -9.10 5.31 -24.56
CA GLU A 120 -10.39 5.58 -25.19
C GLU A 120 -11.46 5.98 -24.16
N ASN A 121 -11.38 5.43 -22.94
CA ASN A 121 -12.29 5.75 -21.84
C ASN A 121 -11.80 6.94 -20.98
N PHE A 122 -10.63 7.51 -21.28
CA PHE A 122 -10.09 8.65 -20.53
C PHE A 122 -10.54 9.97 -21.18
N ILE A 123 -11.38 10.72 -20.47
CA ILE A 123 -11.87 12.02 -20.97
C ILE A 123 -10.75 13.06 -20.88
N VAL A 124 -10.33 13.58 -22.02
CA VAL A 124 -9.30 14.61 -22.14
C VAL A 124 -9.91 16.00 -22.02
N GLY A 125 -9.25 16.86 -21.26
CA GLY A 125 -9.55 18.28 -21.14
C GLY A 125 -8.29 19.09 -20.79
N PRO A 126 -8.36 20.42 -20.77
CA PRO A 126 -7.17 21.29 -20.65
C PRO A 126 -6.29 21.03 -19.42
N PHE A 127 -6.89 20.52 -18.34
CA PHE A 127 -6.21 20.25 -17.07
C PHE A 127 -5.53 18.87 -16.99
N ASN A 128 -5.78 17.96 -17.95
CA ASN A 128 -5.20 16.61 -17.96
C ASN A 128 -4.58 16.23 -19.32
N GLU A 129 -4.69 17.09 -20.34
CA GLU A 129 -4.18 16.87 -21.69
C GLU A 129 -2.69 16.56 -21.72
N LEU A 130 -1.87 17.33 -20.99
CA LEU A 130 -0.42 17.08 -20.93
C LEU A 130 -0.10 15.70 -20.35
N ALA A 131 -0.79 15.31 -19.26
CA ALA A 131 -0.57 14.02 -18.62
C ALA A 131 -1.00 12.87 -19.54
N GLN A 132 -2.15 13.00 -20.20
CA GLN A 132 -2.64 12.00 -21.14
C GLN A 132 -1.71 11.88 -22.37
N ALA A 133 -1.24 12.99 -22.93
CA ALA A 133 -0.34 12.99 -24.08
C ALA A 133 1.03 12.37 -23.74
N ALA A 134 1.58 12.69 -22.57
CA ALA A 134 2.82 12.09 -22.08
C ALA A 134 2.67 10.57 -21.87
N SER A 135 1.55 10.13 -21.26
CA SER A 135 1.22 8.72 -21.11
C SER A 135 1.07 8.01 -22.46
N TRP A 136 0.38 8.60 -23.42
CA TRP A 136 0.23 8.05 -24.77
C TRP A 136 1.57 7.89 -25.48
N ALA A 137 2.42 8.91 -25.42
CA ALA A 137 3.75 8.86 -26.03
C ALA A 137 4.65 7.78 -25.40
N ALA A 138 4.58 7.61 -24.08
CA ALA A 138 5.29 6.56 -23.36
C ALA A 138 4.79 5.16 -23.75
N ALA A 139 3.48 4.99 -23.98
CA ALA A 139 2.90 3.71 -24.41
C ALA A 139 3.28 3.35 -25.86
N LYS A 140 3.31 4.34 -26.77
CA LYS A 140 3.67 4.12 -28.19
C LYS A 140 5.14 3.78 -28.39
N ASN A 141 6.03 4.38 -27.61
CA ASN A 141 7.47 4.13 -27.70
C ASN A 141 8.05 3.88 -26.30
N PRO A 142 7.79 2.69 -25.70
CA PRO A 142 8.21 2.39 -24.34
C PRO A 142 9.72 2.53 -24.16
N GLY A 143 10.13 3.30 -23.15
CA GLY A 143 11.53 3.50 -22.80
C GLY A 143 12.31 4.47 -23.70
N GLN A 144 11.71 5.02 -24.76
CA GLN A 144 12.41 5.93 -25.69
C GLN A 144 12.08 7.40 -25.46
N VAL A 145 10.79 7.77 -25.46
CA VAL A 145 10.39 9.18 -25.34
C VAL A 145 10.46 9.64 -23.89
N TYR A 146 9.99 8.79 -22.96
CA TYR A 146 10.00 9.07 -21.52
C TYR A 146 10.46 7.85 -20.75
N ASN A 147 11.55 7.98 -19.98
CA ASN A 147 12.04 6.97 -19.06
C ASN A 147 12.80 7.61 -17.88
N PRO A 148 12.20 7.70 -16.67
CA PRO A 148 10.86 7.26 -16.33
C PRO A 148 9.76 8.25 -16.77
N LEU A 149 8.53 7.75 -16.94
CA LEU A 149 7.32 8.57 -16.93
C LEU A 149 6.83 8.72 -15.48
N PHE A 150 6.67 9.96 -15.01
CA PHE A 150 6.20 10.25 -13.65
C PHE A 150 4.93 11.11 -13.68
N VAL A 151 3.83 10.60 -13.14
CA VAL A 151 2.53 11.28 -13.09
C VAL A 151 2.13 11.54 -11.63
N TYR A 152 1.82 12.79 -11.30
CA TYR A 152 1.41 13.20 -9.95
C TYR A 152 0.18 14.11 -9.98
N GLY A 153 -0.48 14.26 -8.83
CA GLY A 153 -1.70 15.07 -8.67
C GLY A 153 -2.58 14.59 -7.51
N GLY A 154 -3.58 15.39 -7.15
CA GLY A 154 -4.56 15.10 -6.10
C GLY A 154 -5.39 13.83 -6.33
N VAL A 155 -6.20 13.44 -5.34
CA VAL A 155 -7.07 12.26 -5.41
C VAL A 155 -8.11 12.40 -6.53
N GLY A 156 -8.47 11.29 -7.19
CA GLY A 156 -9.51 11.29 -8.23
C GLY A 156 -9.14 11.92 -9.59
N LEU A 157 -7.91 12.40 -9.78
CA LEU A 157 -7.50 13.08 -11.04
C LEU A 157 -7.03 12.13 -12.15
N GLY A 158 -7.38 10.84 -12.09
CA GLY A 158 -7.09 9.90 -13.18
C GLY A 158 -5.67 9.32 -13.23
N LYS A 159 -4.82 9.53 -12.21
CA LYS A 159 -3.46 8.94 -12.15
C LYS A 159 -3.43 7.43 -12.38
N THR A 160 -4.28 6.69 -11.64
CA THR A 160 -4.38 5.23 -11.75
C THR A 160 -4.93 4.80 -13.11
N HIS A 161 -5.87 5.57 -13.67
CA HIS A 161 -6.42 5.32 -15.00
C HIS A 161 -5.31 5.46 -16.05
N LEU A 162 -4.57 6.58 -16.07
CA LEU A 162 -3.50 6.80 -17.04
C LEU A 162 -2.38 5.75 -16.92
N LEU A 163 -1.99 5.38 -15.70
CA LEU A 163 -0.98 4.34 -15.49
C LEU A 163 -1.41 2.99 -16.08
N GLN A 164 -2.65 2.57 -15.84
CA GLN A 164 -3.16 1.31 -16.39
C GLN A 164 -3.45 1.40 -17.89
N ALA A 165 -3.84 2.57 -18.40
CA ALA A 165 -4.03 2.79 -19.83
C ALA A 165 -2.73 2.58 -20.62
N VAL A 166 -1.58 3.02 -20.08
CA VAL A 166 -0.26 2.72 -20.64
C VAL A 166 -0.05 1.20 -20.70
N GLY A 167 -0.31 0.48 -19.60
CA GLY A 167 -0.17 -0.97 -19.54
C GLY A 167 -1.07 -1.69 -20.55
N ASN A 168 -2.35 -1.30 -20.63
CA ASN A 168 -3.33 -1.89 -21.54
C ASN A 168 -2.94 -1.66 -23.01
N GLU A 169 -2.46 -0.46 -23.35
CA GLU A 169 -2.02 -0.13 -24.70
C GLU A 169 -0.78 -0.94 -25.12
N ILE A 170 0.17 -1.14 -24.20
CA ILE A 170 1.35 -1.98 -24.42
C ILE A 170 0.93 -3.45 -24.60
N ALA A 171 0.05 -3.96 -23.74
CA ALA A 171 -0.45 -5.34 -23.85
C ALA A 171 -1.15 -5.58 -25.21
N LYS A 172 -1.95 -4.62 -25.69
CA LYS A 172 -2.56 -4.70 -27.03
C LYS A 172 -1.50 -4.71 -28.15
N SER A 173 -0.48 -3.86 -28.04
CA SER A 173 0.48 -3.59 -29.12
C SER A 173 1.62 -4.61 -29.22
N PHE A 174 1.98 -5.25 -28.11
CA PHE A 174 3.18 -6.11 -28.03
C PHE A 174 2.88 -7.61 -27.88
N THR A 175 1.63 -8.02 -27.63
CA THR A 175 1.22 -9.44 -27.63
C THR A 175 1.05 -10.01 -29.05
N GLN A 176 1.08 -9.18 -30.10
CA GLN A 176 1.00 -9.60 -31.51
C GLN A 176 2.37 -9.73 -32.21
N LYS A 177 3.48 -9.85 -31.46
CA LYS A 177 4.83 -10.08 -32.03
C LYS A 177 5.46 -11.36 -31.53
#